data_AF-A0A8S3SWW4-F1
#
_entry.id   AF-A0A8S3SWW4-F1
#
_cell.length_a   1.000
_cell.length_b   1.000
_cell.length_c   1.000
_cell.angle_alpha   90.00
_cell.angle_beta   90.00
_cell.angle_gamma   90.00
#
_symmetry.space_group_name_H-M   'P 1'
#
loop_
_entity.id
_entity.type
_entity.pdbx_description
1 polymer ?
#
loop_
_entity_poly.entity_id
_entity_poly.type
_entity_poly.pdbx_seq_one_letter_code
_entity_poly.pdbx_strand_id
1 'polypeptide(L)'
;MADENLETVEKRISLLENLVFGTSEKDALYPKCIHSLLNAHAEVKKATVGKKAIPKVYNRLTELRKYLDPGYTDEMTLSDEAITDIILAEEDFLNQQANRLEQMEGLKEILDSAHIKGMPSHSSKLQELSKIQIDQQDKTGLFTDDVRGLLENYNTIVSLVSKQLIHWDQMVTKVEKAKQKS
;
A
#
# COMPACT_ATOMS: atom_id res chain seq x y z
N MET A 1 -14.22 15.48 1.48
CA MET A 1 -14.48 14.08 1.85
C MET A 1 -14.87 13.91 3.32
N ALA A 2 -14.16 14.47 4.31
CA ALA A 2 -14.57 14.38 5.72
C ALA A 2 -15.84 15.21 6.03
N ASP A 3 -15.95 16.42 5.50
CA ASP A 3 -17.11 17.31 5.74
C ASP A 3 -18.42 16.79 5.13
N GLU A 4 -18.36 16.14 3.96
CA GLU A 4 -19.53 15.57 3.27
C GLU A 4 -20.12 14.38 4.05
N ASN A 5 -19.25 13.59 4.68
CA ASN A 5 -19.68 12.51 5.58
C ASN A 5 -20.31 13.07 6.86
N LEU A 6 -19.76 14.17 7.40
CA LEU A 6 -20.30 14.83 8.59
C LEU A 6 -21.69 15.41 8.32
N GLU A 7 -21.85 16.09 7.18
CA GLU A 7 -23.13 16.68 6.76
C GLU A 7 -24.20 15.61 6.50
N THR A 8 -23.80 14.46 5.95
CA THR A 8 -24.70 13.32 5.74
C THR A 8 -25.16 12.71 7.06
N VAL A 9 -24.26 12.59 8.04
CA VAL A 9 -24.58 12.09 9.37
C VAL A 9 -25.48 13.07 10.11
N GLU A 10 -25.22 14.38 10.00
CA GLU A 10 -26.02 15.43 10.64
C GLU A 10 -27.45 15.49 10.08
N LYS A 11 -27.61 15.33 8.75
CA LYS A 11 -28.94 15.19 8.12
C LYS A 11 -29.69 13.96 8.62
N ARG A 12 -29.00 12.81 8.74
CA ARG A 12 -29.60 11.57 9.25
C ARG A 12 -30.01 11.68 10.71
N ILE A 13 -29.17 12.30 11.55
CA ILE A 13 -29.47 12.55 12.96
C ILE A 13 -30.68 13.49 13.06
N SER A 14 -30.71 14.57 12.28
CA SER A 14 -31.84 15.51 12.25
C SER A 14 -33.16 14.81 11.88
N LEU A 15 -33.15 13.89 10.92
CA LEU A 15 -34.31 13.09 10.57
C LEU A 15 -34.75 12.15 11.69
N LEU A 16 -33.80 11.48 12.37
CA LEU A 16 -34.10 10.60 13.49
C LEU A 16 -34.65 11.37 14.70
N GLU A 17 -34.08 12.53 15.00
CA GLU A 17 -34.57 13.42 16.05
C GLU A 17 -35.99 13.90 15.75
N ASN A 18 -36.26 14.33 14.51
CA ASN A 18 -37.60 14.72 14.09
C ASN A 18 -38.60 13.54 14.15
N LEU A 19 -38.15 12.31 13.92
CA LEU A 19 -39.00 11.13 13.99
C LEU A 19 -39.33 10.71 15.42
N VAL A 20 -38.41 10.94 16.38
CA VAL A 20 -38.59 10.56 17.79
C VAL A 20 -39.27 11.67 18.60
N PHE A 21 -38.91 12.93 18.38
CA PHE A 21 -39.42 14.07 19.15
C PHE A 21 -40.52 14.86 18.42
N GLY A 22 -40.70 14.64 17.11
CA GLY A 22 -41.71 15.34 16.33
C GLY A 22 -41.52 16.86 16.38
N THR A 23 -42.57 17.58 16.81
CA THR A 23 -42.56 19.04 17.01
C THR A 23 -42.26 19.46 18.46
N SER A 24 -41.88 18.52 19.34
CA SER A 24 -41.55 18.83 20.74
C SER A 24 -40.10 19.27 20.87
N GLU A 25 -39.80 20.09 21.89
CA GLU A 25 -38.44 20.55 22.18
C GLU A 25 -37.49 19.37 22.38
N LYS A 26 -36.36 19.39 21.65
CA LYS A 26 -35.34 18.33 21.64
C LYS A 26 -34.64 18.13 22.99
N ASP A 27 -34.77 19.11 23.89
CA ASP A 27 -34.24 19.11 25.26
C ASP A 27 -35.29 18.81 26.33
N ALA A 28 -36.56 18.66 25.95
CA ALA A 28 -37.61 18.26 26.88
C ALA A 28 -37.57 16.76 27.14
N LEU A 29 -37.84 16.38 28.40
CA LEU A 29 -37.85 15.04 28.97
C LEU A 29 -38.02 13.93 27.91
N TYR A 30 -36.96 13.13 27.68
CA TYR A 30 -36.96 12.04 26.70
C TYR A 30 -38.28 11.28 26.72
N PRO A 31 -39.08 11.33 25.63
CA PRO A 31 -40.35 10.64 25.61
C PRO A 31 -40.07 9.16 25.83
N LYS A 32 -40.80 8.54 26.74
CA LYS A 32 -40.71 7.10 27.03
C LYS A 32 -41.32 6.29 25.87
N CYS A 33 -40.89 6.54 24.63
CA CYS A 33 -41.38 5.93 23.40
C CYS A 33 -41.37 4.41 23.50
N ILE A 34 -40.35 3.84 24.16
CA ILE A 34 -40.23 2.40 24.40
C ILE A 34 -41.37 1.91 25.31
N HIS A 35 -41.68 2.62 26.41
CA HIS A 35 -42.77 2.20 27.30
C HIS A 35 -44.14 2.39 26.66
N SER A 36 -44.37 3.48 25.92
CA SER A 36 -45.60 3.70 25.17
C SER A 36 -45.79 2.67 24.05
N LEU A 37 -44.72 2.33 23.33
CA LEU A 37 -44.71 1.28 22.32
C LEU A 37 -44.91 -0.11 22.94
N LEU A 38 -44.28 -0.40 24.07
CA LEU A 38 -44.44 -1.65 24.79
C LEU A 38 -45.88 -1.80 25.30
N ASN A 39 -46.48 -0.73 25.81
CA ASN A 39 -47.88 -0.70 26.22
C ASN A 39 -48.81 -0.88 25.02
N ALA A 40 -48.58 -0.17 23.92
CA ALA A 40 -49.37 -0.35 22.69
C ALA A 40 -49.24 -1.78 22.15
N HIS A 41 -48.03 -2.34 22.13
CA HIS A 41 -47.78 -3.72 21.75
C HIS A 41 -48.46 -4.71 22.70
N ALA A 42 -48.46 -4.46 24.02
CA ALA A 42 -49.14 -5.30 24.99
C ALA A 42 -50.67 -5.25 24.82
N GLU A 43 -51.25 -4.08 24.56
CA GLU A 43 -52.69 -3.93 24.26
C GLU A 43 -53.06 -4.57 22.93
N VAL A 44 -52.24 -4.41 21.88
CA VAL A 44 -52.41 -5.12 20.61
C VAL A 44 -52.30 -6.62 20.80
N LYS A 45 -51.35 -7.11 21.61
CA LYS A 45 -51.19 -8.53 21.93
C LYS A 45 -52.41 -9.06 22.68
N LYS A 46 -52.92 -8.34 23.67
CA LYS A 46 -54.18 -8.71 24.36
C LYS A 46 -55.38 -8.74 23.41
N ALA A 47 -55.50 -7.77 22.50
CA ALA A 47 -56.58 -7.69 21.51
C ALA A 47 -56.48 -8.75 20.38
N THR A 48 -55.29 -9.33 20.18
CA THR A 48 -55.04 -10.36 19.17
C THR A 48 -55.08 -11.79 19.73
N VAL A 49 -54.92 -11.97 21.03
CA VAL A 49 -55.14 -13.25 21.73
C VAL A 49 -56.63 -13.63 21.60
N GLY A 50 -56.91 -14.66 20.82
CA GLY A 50 -58.26 -15.18 20.54
C GLY A 50 -58.72 -15.05 19.09
N LYS A 51 -58.10 -14.16 18.29
CA LYS A 51 -58.44 -13.97 16.86
C LYS A 51 -57.43 -14.67 15.95
N LYS A 52 -57.67 -15.95 15.65
CA LYS A 52 -56.81 -16.79 14.77
C LYS A 52 -56.58 -16.24 13.35
N ALA A 53 -57.37 -15.26 12.91
CA ALA A 53 -57.23 -14.62 11.60
C ALA A 53 -56.06 -13.61 11.54
N ILE A 54 -55.77 -12.92 12.64
CA ILE A 54 -54.74 -11.87 12.69
C ILE A 54 -53.32 -12.43 12.50
N PRO A 55 -52.90 -13.53 13.17
CA PRO A 55 -51.59 -14.12 12.90
C PRO A 55 -51.47 -14.69 11.48
N LYS A 56 -52.57 -15.19 10.89
CA LYS A 56 -52.58 -15.61 9.47
C LYS A 56 -52.33 -14.44 8.52
N VAL A 57 -52.94 -13.28 8.78
CA VAL A 57 -52.73 -12.06 7.99
C VAL A 57 -51.30 -11.53 8.21
N TYR A 58 -50.77 -11.58 9.44
CA TYR A 58 -49.39 -11.15 9.72
C TYR A 58 -48.35 -12.02 9.01
N ASN A 59 -48.56 -13.34 8.97
CA ASN A 59 -47.72 -14.25 8.21
C ASN A 59 -47.84 -13.99 6.71
N ARG A 60 -49.06 -13.81 6.19
CA ARG A 60 -49.28 -13.50 4.77
C ARG A 60 -48.73 -12.12 4.36
N LEU A 61 -48.73 -11.14 5.27
CA LEU A 61 -48.08 -9.84 5.06
C LEU A 61 -46.55 -9.99 5.01
N THR A 62 -45.99 -10.85 5.85
CA THR A 62 -44.55 -11.16 5.85
C THR A 62 -44.15 -11.88 4.57
N GLU A 63 -44.97 -12.83 4.12
CA GLU A 63 -44.82 -13.50 2.83
C GLU A 63 -44.95 -12.52 1.66
N LEU A 64 -45.98 -11.67 1.65
CA LEU A 64 -46.15 -10.62 0.64
C LEU A 64 -44.99 -9.64 0.60
N ARG A 65 -44.44 -9.27 1.76
CA ARG A 65 -43.23 -8.45 1.85
C ARG A 65 -42.02 -9.15 1.24
N LYS A 66 -41.90 -10.48 1.40
CA LYS A 66 -40.87 -11.29 0.75
C LYS A 66 -41.07 -11.33 -0.77
N TYR A 67 -42.31 -11.46 -1.24
CA TYR A 67 -42.63 -11.44 -2.69
C TYR A 67 -42.53 -10.06 -3.33
N LEU A 68 -42.55 -8.99 -2.55
CA LEU A 68 -42.34 -7.61 -2.99
C LEU A 68 -40.88 -7.16 -2.86
N ASP A 69 -39.99 -8.03 -2.35
CA ASP A 69 -38.56 -7.76 -2.30
C ASP A 69 -37.98 -7.93 -3.72
N PRO A 70 -37.43 -6.87 -4.34
CA PRO A 70 -36.93 -6.91 -5.72
C PRO A 70 -35.94 -8.05 -5.98
N GLY A 71 -35.12 -8.40 -4.99
CA GLY A 71 -34.16 -9.49 -5.10
C GLY A 71 -34.79 -10.89 -5.21
N TYR A 72 -36.02 -11.08 -4.71
CA TYR A 72 -36.73 -12.36 -4.80
C TYR A 72 -37.54 -12.49 -6.10
N THR A 73 -37.99 -11.37 -6.66
CA THR A 73 -38.64 -11.34 -7.98
C THR A 73 -37.65 -11.49 -9.12
N ASP A 74 -36.42 -10.99 -8.99
CA ASP A 74 -35.39 -11.14 -10.02
C ASP A 74 -34.92 -12.60 -10.15
N GLU A 75 -34.81 -13.31 -9.02
CA GLU A 75 -34.43 -14.73 -8.99
C GLU A 75 -35.52 -15.66 -9.55
N MET A 76 -36.79 -15.22 -9.56
CA MET A 76 -37.93 -15.99 -10.08
C MET A 76 -38.37 -15.56 -11.49
N THR A 77 -37.94 -14.40 -11.98
CA THR A 77 -38.28 -13.88 -13.32
C THR A 77 -37.22 -14.17 -14.38
N LEU A 78 -36.02 -14.59 -13.99
CA LEU A 78 -35.03 -15.12 -14.92
C LEU A 78 -35.48 -16.52 -15.38
N SER A 79 -36.18 -16.55 -16.53
CA SER A 79 -36.45 -17.79 -17.27
C SER A 79 -35.13 -18.50 -17.58
N ASP A 80 -35.13 -19.83 -17.62
CA ASP A 80 -33.95 -20.63 -18.00
C ASP A 80 -33.35 -20.17 -19.34
N GLU A 81 -34.21 -19.71 -20.27
CA GLU A 81 -33.79 -19.12 -21.55
C GLU A 81 -33.07 -17.78 -21.39
N ALA A 82 -33.51 -16.93 -20.45
CA ALA A 82 -32.83 -15.67 -20.14
C ALA A 82 -31.48 -15.92 -19.46
N ILE A 83 -31.37 -16.96 -18.63
CA ILE A 83 -30.11 -17.38 -18.02
C ILE A 83 -29.15 -17.87 -19.11
N THR A 84 -29.62 -18.65 -20.08
CA THR A 84 -28.76 -19.09 -21.21
C THR A 84 -28.30 -17.92 -22.07
N ASP A 85 -29.18 -16.95 -22.34
CA ASP A 85 -28.82 -15.77 -23.13
C ASP A 85 -27.81 -14.87 -22.40
N ILE A 86 -27.93 -14.74 -21.08
CA ILE A 86 -26.97 -14.02 -20.24
C ILE A 86 -25.62 -14.75 -20.24
N ILE A 87 -25.60 -16.07 -20.07
CA ILE A 87 -24.36 -16.86 -20.09
C ILE A 87 -23.67 -16.76 -21.46
N LEU A 88 -24.42 -16.81 -22.55
CA LEU A 88 -23.88 -16.65 -23.91
C LEU A 88 -23.38 -15.22 -24.16
N ALA A 89 -24.10 -14.20 -23.67
CA ALA A 89 -23.66 -12.81 -23.76
C ALA A 89 -22.40 -12.52 -22.94
N GLU A 90 -22.23 -13.22 -21.81
CA GLU A 90 -21.08 -13.08 -20.91
C GLU A 90 -19.98 -14.13 -21.15
N GLU A 91 -20.10 -14.99 -22.18
CA GLU A 91 -19.16 -16.08 -22.46
C GLU A 91 -17.72 -15.55 -22.63
N ASP A 92 -17.54 -14.47 -23.39
CA ASP A 92 -16.24 -13.84 -23.60
C ASP A 92 -15.66 -13.29 -22.29
N PHE A 93 -16.50 -12.75 -21.42
CA PHE A 93 -16.08 -12.25 -20.11
C PHE A 93 -15.65 -13.40 -19.20
N LEU A 94 -16.43 -14.48 -19.14
CA LEU A 94 -16.11 -15.68 -18.36
C LEU A 94 -14.82 -16.34 -18.84
N ASN A 95 -14.63 -16.46 -20.16
CA ASN A 95 -13.39 -17.00 -20.75
C ASN A 95 -12.17 -16.12 -20.43
N GLN A 96 -12.32 -14.80 -20.50
CA GLN A 96 -11.24 -13.89 -20.11
C GLN A 96 -10.90 -14.02 -18.62
N GLN A 97 -11.89 -14.16 -17.74
CA GLN A 97 -11.64 -14.35 -16.31
C GLN A 97 -11.02 -15.71 -16.01
N ALA A 98 -11.45 -16.77 -16.68
CA ALA A 98 -10.85 -18.09 -16.55
C ALA A 98 -9.36 -18.08 -16.96
N ASN A 99 -9.04 -17.47 -18.10
CA ASN A 99 -7.66 -17.36 -18.58
C ASN A 99 -6.79 -16.50 -17.62
N ARG A 100 -7.33 -15.40 -17.08
CA ARG A 100 -6.64 -14.60 -16.06
C ARG A 100 -6.40 -15.39 -14.77
N LEU A 101 -7.36 -16.22 -14.37
CA LEU A 101 -7.25 -17.05 -13.18
C LEU A 101 -6.20 -18.15 -13.36
N GLU A 102 -6.16 -18.77 -14.54
CA GLU A 102 -5.12 -19.75 -14.92
C GLU A 102 -3.72 -19.11 -14.95
N GLN A 103 -3.60 -17.90 -15.51
CA GLN A 103 -2.36 -17.12 -15.44
C GLN A 103 -1.95 -16.80 -13.99
N MET A 104 -2.91 -16.44 -13.14
CA MET A 104 -2.65 -16.17 -11.73
C MET A 104 -2.22 -17.43 -10.98
N GLU A 105 -2.79 -18.59 -11.30
CA GLU A 105 -2.41 -19.88 -10.74
C GLU A 105 -0.99 -20.26 -11.14
N GLY A 106 -0.61 -20.08 -12.42
CA GLY A 106 0.78 -20.24 -12.86
C GLY A 106 1.78 -19.28 -12.20
N LEU A 107 1.35 -18.04 -11.91
CA LEU A 107 2.17 -17.05 -11.21
C LEU A 107 2.30 -17.31 -9.71
N LYS A 108 1.36 -18.05 -9.11
CA LYS A 108 1.38 -18.41 -7.67
C LYS A 108 2.62 -19.24 -7.31
N GLU A 109 3.03 -20.16 -8.17
CA GLU A 109 4.24 -20.95 -7.96
C GLU A 109 5.52 -20.10 -7.96
N ILE A 110 5.54 -19.02 -8.74
CA ILE A 110 6.67 -18.07 -8.80
C ILE A 110 6.74 -17.21 -7.53
N LEU A 111 5.59 -16.81 -6.99
CA LEU A 111 5.48 -16.07 -5.73
C LEU A 111 5.98 -16.89 -4.53
N ASP A 112 5.74 -18.20 -4.54
CA ASP A 112 6.20 -19.11 -3.49
C ASP A 112 7.66 -19.57 -3.69
N SER A 113 8.33 -19.12 -4.74
CA SER A 113 9.71 -19.51 -5.02
C SER A 113 10.64 -19.18 -3.85
N ALA A 114 11.48 -20.15 -3.50
CA ALA A 114 12.44 -20.04 -2.40
C ALA A 114 13.40 -18.85 -2.55
N HIS A 115 13.58 -18.36 -3.79
CA HIS A 115 14.41 -17.19 -4.11
C HIS A 115 13.81 -15.88 -3.58
N ILE A 116 12.49 -15.70 -3.64
CA ILE A 116 11.81 -14.52 -3.07
C ILE A 116 11.81 -14.61 -1.54
N LYS A 117 11.57 -15.80 -0.97
CA LYS A 117 11.65 -16.02 0.49
C LYS A 117 13.06 -15.85 1.05
N GLY A 118 14.10 -16.18 0.27
CA GLY A 118 15.50 -16.00 0.65
C GLY A 118 16.04 -14.57 0.52
N MET A 119 15.29 -13.67 -0.13
CA MET A 119 15.72 -12.30 -0.43
C MET A 119 16.09 -11.48 0.83
N PRO A 120 15.36 -11.53 1.96
CA PRO A 120 15.76 -10.81 3.17
C PRO A 120 17.12 -11.25 3.74
N SER A 121 17.45 -12.55 3.66
CA SER A 121 18.74 -13.09 4.09
C SER A 121 19.89 -12.60 3.18
N HIS A 122 19.66 -12.56 1.87
CA HIS A 122 20.63 -12.01 0.93
C HIS A 122 20.78 -10.50 1.06
N SER A 123 19.70 -9.77 1.36
CA SER A 123 19.71 -8.33 1.59
C SER A 123 20.57 -7.95 2.81
N SER A 124 20.45 -8.69 3.92
CA SER A 124 21.28 -8.45 5.11
C SER A 124 22.78 -8.65 4.83
N LYS A 125 23.14 -9.73 4.12
CA LYS A 125 24.53 -9.98 3.69
C LYS A 125 25.03 -8.91 2.71
N LEU A 126 24.16 -8.44 1.81
CA LEU A 126 24.50 -7.37 0.87
C LEU A 126 24.73 -6.03 1.58
N GLN A 127 23.95 -5.73 2.63
CA GLN A 127 24.17 -4.54 3.45
C GLN A 127 25.51 -4.59 4.19
N GLU A 128 25.87 -5.75 4.75
CA GLU A 128 27.17 -5.95 5.39
C GLU A 128 28.32 -5.79 4.37
N LEU A 129 28.20 -6.41 3.20
CA LEU A 129 29.16 -6.25 2.10
C LEU A 129 29.25 -4.80 1.63
N SER A 130 28.11 -4.09 1.52
CA SER A 130 28.09 -2.68 1.12
C SER A 130 28.84 -1.80 2.11
N LYS A 131 28.69 -2.06 3.42
CA LYS A 131 29.46 -1.37 4.46
C LYS A 131 30.96 -1.63 4.31
N ILE A 132 31.35 -2.88 4.09
CA ILE A 132 32.77 -3.25 3.88
C ILE A 132 33.31 -2.57 2.62
N GLN A 133 32.52 -2.52 1.55
CA GLN A 133 32.95 -1.92 0.29
C GLN A 133 33.16 -0.40 0.40
N ILE A 134 32.33 0.30 1.18
CA ILE A 134 32.53 1.72 1.48
C ILE A 134 33.86 1.91 2.23
N ASP A 135 34.11 1.13 3.28
CA ASP A 135 35.36 1.20 4.05
C ASP A 135 36.60 0.88 3.20
N GLN A 136 36.49 -0.10 2.30
CA GLN A 136 37.57 -0.42 1.35
C GLN A 136 37.80 0.70 0.34
N GLN A 137 36.73 1.34 -0.14
CA GLN A 137 36.84 2.46 -1.08
C GLN A 137 37.53 3.65 -0.42
N ASP A 138 37.18 4.00 0.82
CA ASP A 138 37.80 5.09 1.57
C ASP A 138 39.28 4.81 1.84
N LYS A 139 39.62 3.59 2.29
CA LYS A 139 41.01 3.17 2.51
C LYS A 139 41.83 3.19 1.24
N THR A 140 41.25 2.77 0.12
CA THR A 140 41.93 2.79 -1.19
C THR A 140 42.17 4.22 -1.66
N GLY A 141 41.21 5.12 -1.42
CA GLY A 141 41.37 6.55 -1.69
C GLY A 141 42.55 7.15 -0.93
N LEU A 142 42.57 6.99 0.39
CA LEU A 142 43.66 7.47 1.25
C LEU A 142 45.02 6.89 0.84
N PHE A 143 45.09 5.58 0.62
CA PHE A 143 46.34 4.93 0.18
C PHE A 143 46.81 5.45 -1.18
N THR A 144 45.89 5.70 -2.12
CA THR A 144 46.23 6.25 -3.43
C THR A 144 46.78 7.67 -3.31
N ASP A 145 46.21 8.48 -2.41
CA ASP A 145 46.67 9.84 -2.16
C ASP A 145 48.06 9.85 -1.51
N ASP A 146 48.31 8.96 -0.54
CA ASP A 146 49.63 8.80 0.08
C ASP A 146 50.70 8.38 -0.94
N VAL A 147 50.38 7.40 -1.80
CA VAL A 147 51.29 6.95 -2.87
C VAL A 147 51.56 8.08 -3.86
N ARG A 148 50.53 8.87 -4.21
CA ARG A 148 50.69 10.02 -5.10
C ARG A 148 51.63 11.06 -4.47
N GLY A 149 51.43 11.40 -3.20
CA GLY A 149 52.30 12.33 -2.48
C GLY A 149 53.74 11.83 -2.38
N LEU A 150 53.95 10.53 -2.15
CA LEU A 150 55.29 9.94 -2.15
C LEU A 150 55.96 10.02 -3.53
N LEU A 151 55.18 9.81 -4.59
CA LEU A 151 55.67 9.87 -5.97
C LEU A 151 56.03 11.30 -6.39
N GLU A 152 55.26 12.29 -5.94
CA GLU A 152 55.57 13.71 -6.09
C GLU A 152 56.86 14.11 -5.35
N ASN A 153 57.01 13.64 -4.11
CA ASN A 153 58.24 13.86 -3.33
C ASN A 153 59.45 13.23 -4.01
N TYR A 154 59.32 11.99 -4.48
CA TYR A 154 60.37 11.32 -5.23
C TYR A 154 60.75 12.09 -6.49
N ASN A 155 59.77 12.52 -7.29
CA ASN A 155 60.01 13.31 -8.49
C ASN A 155 60.72 14.64 -8.17
N THR A 156 60.31 15.31 -7.10
CA THR A 156 60.96 16.53 -6.60
C THR A 156 62.42 16.29 -6.24
N ILE A 157 62.72 15.22 -5.50
CA ILE A 157 64.08 14.84 -5.12
C ILE A 157 64.92 14.54 -6.36
N VAL A 158 64.41 13.75 -7.30
CA VAL A 158 65.12 13.39 -8.54
C VAL A 158 65.42 14.64 -9.38
N SER A 159 64.48 15.57 -9.50
CA SER A 159 64.68 16.84 -10.21
C SER A 159 65.76 17.69 -9.55
N LEU A 160 65.75 17.79 -8.22
CA LEU A 160 66.74 18.56 -7.47
C LEU A 160 68.15 17.94 -7.58
N VAL A 161 68.25 16.62 -7.43
CA VAL A 161 69.52 15.90 -7.60
C VAL A 161 70.04 16.06 -9.02
N SER A 162 69.17 15.96 -10.04
CA SER A 162 69.56 16.17 -11.44
C SER A 162 70.12 17.57 -11.67
N LYS A 163 69.47 18.61 -11.14
CA LYS A 163 69.96 19.99 -11.21
C LYS A 163 71.30 20.15 -10.49
N GLN A 164 71.46 19.53 -9.33
CA GLN A 164 72.70 19.59 -8.56
C GLN A 164 73.87 18.93 -9.29
N LEU A 165 73.63 17.77 -9.92
CA LEU A 165 74.63 17.07 -10.73
C LEU A 165 75.07 17.92 -11.92
N ILE A 166 74.12 18.56 -12.63
CA ILE A 166 74.43 19.49 -13.74
C ILE A 166 75.26 20.67 -13.22
N HIS A 167 74.90 21.25 -12.07
CA HIS A 167 75.65 22.36 -11.49
C HIS A 167 77.08 21.96 -11.10
N TRP A 168 77.26 20.76 -10.53
CA TRP A 168 78.60 20.22 -10.24
C TRP A 168 79.40 19.97 -11.51
N ASP A 169 78.80 19.40 -12.55
CA ASP A 169 79.45 19.18 -13.85
C ASP A 169 79.92 20.50 -14.50
N GLN A 170 79.09 21.54 -14.44
CA GLN A 170 79.47 22.89 -14.89
C GLN A 170 80.63 23.47 -14.08
N MET A 171 80.64 23.25 -12.76
CA MET A 171 81.73 23.73 -11.89
C MET A 171 83.05 23.01 -12.22
N VAL A 172 83.02 21.68 -12.37
CA VAL A 172 84.17 20.87 -12.77
C VAL A 172 84.69 21.33 -14.15
N THR A 173 83.80 21.45 -15.13
CA THR A 173 84.16 21.92 -16.49
C THR A 173 84.82 23.30 -16.48
N LYS A 174 84.36 24.24 -15.62
CA LYS A 174 84.98 25.56 -15.48
C LYS A 174 86.40 25.47 -14.92
N VAL A 175 86.61 24.63 -13.91
CA VAL A 175 87.93 24.40 -13.30
C VAL A 175 88.87 23.74 -14.31
N GLU A 176 88.41 22.75 -15.06
CA GLU A 176 89.21 22.09 -16.11
C GLU A 176 89.63 23.07 -17.21
N LYS A 177 88.70 23.90 -17.70
CA LYS A 177 88.99 24.93 -18.70
C LYS A 177 89.93 26.02 -18.20
N ALA A 178 89.86 26.38 -16.92
CA ALA A 178 90.80 27.32 -16.30
C ALA A 178 92.21 26.72 -16.21
N LYS A 179 92.32 25.43 -15.91
CA LYS A 179 93.59 24.70 -15.83
C LYS A 179 94.23 24.44 -17.20
N GLN A 180 93.45 24.33 -18.28
CA GLN A 180 93.94 24.19 -19.65
C GLN A 180 94.43 25.50 -20.29
N LYS A 181 94.09 26.67 -19.72
CA LYS A 181 94.49 27.99 -20.23
C LYS A 181 95.68 28.61 -19.49
N SER A 182 96.18 27.95 -18.44
CA SER A 182 97.40 28.30 -17.72
C SER A 182 98.54 27.37 -18.11
#